data_AF-D8G657-F1
#
_entry.id   AF-D8G657-F1
#
_cell.length_a   1.000
_cell.length_b   1.000
_cell.length_c   1.000
_cell.angle_alpha   90.00
_cell.angle_beta   90.00
_cell.angle_gamma   90.00
#
_symmetry.space_group_name_H-M   'P 1'
#
loop_
_entity.id
_entity.type
_entity.pdbx_description
1 polymer ?
#
loop_
_entity_poly.entity_id
_entity_poly.type
_entity_poly.pdbx_seq_one_letter_code
_entity_poly.pdbx_strand_id
1 'polypeptide(L)'
;MKLETEQLLATLEVLSYYPDSAFFWDTEEQGKFNVLNLMSVNGFARLTDVELAIESWQVTERRGTASKEDFYAPEREKRDNILDADTEAERAEKYQSLWQLLKSNLRDIQAINISTHHQLPECLRLSHPYFNFCVVIGQTDDDEWICLSPTIPDQVGFPNASSDFISGDAQILCDRSLGKNTLALASQIQTVLAELTPIGIYGYYHGGYNYTYEYKIVGAASATKAKAFEQALQAAEMLRVTTLNSVDTINLTSKNEKLFEFLNSKLRGIKAYHLSFWDIGYIYKIGEATTGDWLGINAIAEFEYNP
;
A
#
# COMPACT_ATOMS: atom_id res chain seq x y z
N MET A 1 7.32 2.69 27.75
CA MET A 1 7.34 4.16 27.53
C MET A 1 8.12 4.95 28.60
N LYS A 2 8.95 5.91 28.17
CA LYS A 2 9.77 6.80 29.05
C LYS A 2 9.00 8.09 29.39
N LEU A 3 9.28 8.69 30.56
CA LEU A 3 8.60 9.92 31.03
C LEU A 3 8.66 11.09 30.03
N GLU A 4 9.78 11.27 29.33
CA GLU A 4 9.91 12.31 28.29
C GLU A 4 8.96 12.04 27.12
N THR A 5 8.85 10.79 26.67
CA THR A 5 7.91 10.37 25.62
C THR A 5 6.45 10.62 26.06
N GLU A 6 6.11 10.32 27.31
CA GLU A 6 4.77 10.58 27.87
C GLU A 6 4.40 12.07 27.84
N GLN A 7 5.34 12.94 28.19
CA GLN A 7 5.13 14.40 28.17
C GLN A 7 4.95 14.94 26.75
N LEU A 8 5.73 14.40 25.79
CA LEU A 8 5.58 14.75 24.38
C LEU A 8 4.23 14.29 23.84
N LEU A 9 3.81 13.06 24.15
CA LEU A 9 2.52 12.52 23.74
C LEU A 9 1.36 13.31 24.32
N ALA A 10 1.38 13.63 25.62
CA ALA A 10 0.34 14.43 26.26
C ALA A 10 0.22 15.84 25.62
N THR A 11 1.34 16.45 25.24
CA THR A 11 1.32 17.73 24.51
C THR A 11 0.72 17.57 23.13
N LEU A 12 1.06 16.48 22.43
CA LEU A 12 0.58 16.17 21.10
C LEU A 12 -0.93 15.91 21.08
N GLU A 13 -1.47 15.24 22.08
CA GLU A 13 -2.92 15.03 22.26
C GLU A 13 -3.69 16.35 22.41
N VAL A 14 -3.10 17.34 23.09
CA VAL A 14 -3.71 18.67 23.24
C VAL A 14 -3.65 19.49 21.94
N LEU A 15 -2.59 19.31 21.15
CA LEU A 15 -2.38 20.03 19.90
C LEU A 15 -3.10 19.39 18.71
N SER A 16 -3.35 18.08 18.76
CA SER A 16 -4.04 17.34 17.70
C SER A 16 -5.52 17.74 17.66
N TYR A 17 -6.04 17.95 16.45
CA TYR A 17 -7.44 18.31 16.25
C TYR A 17 -7.96 17.58 15.02
N TYR A 18 -9.24 17.19 15.07
CA TYR A 18 -9.89 16.46 13.98
C TYR A 18 -9.60 17.12 12.61
N PRO A 19 -9.18 16.33 11.59
CA PRO A 19 -9.14 14.86 11.56
C PRO A 19 -7.87 14.22 12.15
N ASP A 20 -6.90 15.00 12.60
CA ASP A 20 -5.64 14.49 13.14
C ASP A 20 -5.81 13.98 14.59
N SER A 21 -5.31 12.77 14.86
CA SER A 21 -5.22 12.17 16.19
C SER A 21 -3.75 11.91 16.55
N ALA A 22 -3.42 12.00 17.83
CA ALA A 22 -2.06 11.71 18.29
C ALA A 22 -1.71 10.23 18.05
N PHE A 23 -0.47 9.99 17.62
CA PHE A 23 0.06 8.67 17.32
C PHE A 23 1.38 8.46 18.06
N PHE A 24 1.53 7.25 18.60
CA PHE A 24 2.72 6.80 19.31
C PHE A 24 3.07 5.38 18.88
N TRP A 25 4.37 5.13 18.74
CA TRP A 25 4.93 3.82 18.46
C TRP A 25 6.01 3.50 19.49
N ASP A 26 5.73 2.51 20.33
CA ASP A 26 6.63 2.03 21.38
C ASP A 26 7.64 1.07 20.76
N THR A 27 8.89 1.51 20.64
CA THR A 27 9.93 0.70 19.99
C THR A 27 10.35 -0.52 20.81
N GLU A 28 10.11 -0.53 22.13
CA GLU A 28 10.40 -1.67 23.00
C GLU A 28 9.37 -2.79 22.83
N GLU A 29 8.09 -2.43 22.68
CA GLU A 29 7.00 -3.41 22.53
C GLU A 29 6.74 -3.80 21.06
N GLN A 30 6.81 -2.84 20.14
CA GLN A 30 6.42 -3.00 18.74
C GLN A 30 7.63 -3.16 17.80
N GLY A 31 8.84 -3.05 18.34
CA GLY A 31 10.09 -3.17 17.60
C GLY A 31 10.39 -1.94 16.72
N LYS A 32 11.36 -2.09 15.81
CA LYS A 32 11.79 -1.00 14.92
C LYS A 32 10.64 -0.54 14.03
N PHE A 33 10.39 0.77 13.99
CA PHE A 33 9.41 1.35 13.10
C PHE A 33 9.75 1.08 11.62
N ASN A 34 8.77 0.56 10.88
CA ASN A 34 8.76 0.42 9.42
C ASN A 34 7.32 0.13 8.96
N VAL A 35 7.04 0.27 7.66
CA VAL A 35 5.67 0.10 7.13
C VAL A 35 5.10 -1.29 7.38
N LEU A 36 5.90 -2.35 7.24
CA LEU A 36 5.42 -3.71 7.49
C LEU A 36 4.96 -3.90 8.95
N ASN A 37 5.75 -3.40 9.91
CA ASN A 37 5.37 -3.44 11.31
C ASN A 37 4.17 -2.54 11.60
N LEU A 38 4.14 -1.31 11.07
CA LEU A 38 3.01 -0.38 11.19
C LEU A 38 1.72 -1.07 10.75
N MET A 39 1.74 -1.71 9.58
CA MET A 39 0.59 -2.39 9.02
C MET A 39 0.16 -3.61 9.85
N SER A 40 1.13 -4.39 10.33
CA SER A 40 0.84 -5.60 11.12
C SER A 40 0.24 -5.26 12.49
N VAL A 41 0.85 -4.31 13.21
CA VAL A 41 0.44 -3.93 14.57
C VAL A 41 -0.91 -3.21 14.58
N ASN A 42 -1.18 -2.37 13.58
CA ASN A 42 -2.49 -1.73 13.42
C ASN A 42 -3.51 -2.66 12.74
N GLY A 43 -3.20 -3.94 12.53
CA GLY A 43 -4.17 -4.92 12.03
C GLY A 43 -4.59 -4.77 10.56
N PHE A 44 -3.85 -3.97 9.78
CA PHE A 44 -4.00 -3.89 8.33
C PHE A 44 -3.46 -5.13 7.63
N ALA A 45 -2.39 -5.71 8.16
CA ALA A 45 -1.68 -6.85 7.56
C ALA A 45 -1.84 -8.11 8.40
N ARG A 46 -2.21 -9.22 7.76
CA ARG A 46 -2.31 -10.56 8.37
C ARG A 46 -1.70 -11.61 7.47
N LEU A 47 -1.00 -12.58 8.04
CA LEU A 47 -0.48 -13.71 7.28
C LEU A 47 -1.62 -14.52 6.65
N THR A 48 -1.39 -15.02 5.44
CA THR A 48 -2.28 -15.91 4.72
C THR A 48 -1.46 -16.91 3.90
N ASP A 49 -2.13 -17.85 3.24
CA ASP A 49 -1.50 -18.85 2.40
C ASP A 49 -1.12 -18.25 1.04
N VAL A 50 0.04 -18.65 0.51
CA VAL A 50 0.54 -18.08 -0.76
C VAL A 50 -0.35 -18.45 -1.93
N GLU A 51 -0.89 -19.67 -1.91
CA GLU A 51 -1.88 -20.14 -2.88
C GLU A 51 -3.14 -19.28 -2.86
N LEU A 52 -3.63 -18.89 -1.67
CA LEU A 52 -4.79 -18.00 -1.54
C LEU A 52 -4.49 -16.59 -2.03
N ALA A 53 -3.26 -16.09 -1.85
CA ALA A 53 -2.86 -14.81 -2.39
C ALA A 53 -2.89 -14.80 -3.93
N ILE A 54 -2.32 -15.84 -4.56
CA ILE A 54 -2.30 -15.98 -6.02
C ILE A 54 -3.72 -16.22 -6.58
N GLU A 55 -4.56 -16.96 -5.86
CA GLU A 55 -5.98 -17.09 -6.21
C GLU A 55 -6.70 -15.75 -6.11
N SER A 56 -6.44 -14.94 -5.06
CA SER A 56 -7.05 -13.63 -4.89
C SER A 56 -6.73 -12.67 -6.05
N TRP A 57 -5.53 -12.78 -6.62
CA TRP A 57 -5.14 -11.99 -7.79
C TRP A 57 -5.98 -12.36 -9.02
N GLN A 58 -6.08 -13.65 -9.31
CA GLN A 58 -6.90 -14.16 -10.41
C GLN A 58 -8.40 -13.84 -10.23
N VAL A 59 -8.93 -13.95 -9.01
CA VAL A 59 -10.32 -13.58 -8.70
C VAL A 59 -10.57 -12.09 -8.98
N THR A 60 -9.59 -11.23 -8.71
CA THR A 60 -9.70 -9.81 -9.02
C THR A 60 -9.75 -9.56 -10.52
N GLU A 61 -8.91 -10.24 -11.30
CA GLU A 61 -8.88 -10.12 -12.75
C GLU A 61 -10.16 -10.61 -13.44
N ARG A 62 -10.80 -11.67 -12.92
CA ARG A 62 -12.10 -12.16 -13.43
C ARG A 62 -13.19 -11.09 -13.42
N ARG A 63 -13.05 -10.07 -12.57
CA ARG A 63 -13.98 -8.93 -12.46
C ARG A 63 -13.63 -7.76 -13.38
N GLY A 64 -12.55 -7.87 -14.15
CA GLY A 64 -12.09 -6.86 -15.10
C GLY A 64 -12.25 -7.29 -16.56
N THR A 65 -11.93 -6.37 -17.47
CA THR A 65 -11.85 -6.59 -18.91
C THR A 65 -10.41 -6.43 -19.39
N ALA A 66 -9.95 -7.32 -20.27
CA ALA A 66 -8.65 -7.17 -20.94
C ALA A 66 -8.68 -6.11 -22.06
N SER A 67 -9.87 -5.68 -22.50
CA SER A 67 -10.04 -4.72 -23.60
C SER A 67 -9.94 -3.26 -23.12
N LYS A 68 -9.15 -2.45 -23.82
CA LYS A 68 -9.06 -0.99 -23.64
C LYS A 68 -10.23 -0.22 -24.27
N GLU A 69 -11.15 -0.90 -24.94
CA GLU A 69 -12.17 -0.27 -25.81
C GLU A 69 -13.48 0.11 -25.08
N ASP A 70 -13.72 -0.39 -23.86
CA ASP A 70 -14.94 -0.11 -23.09
C ASP A 70 -14.71 0.99 -22.05
N PHE A 71 -15.22 2.19 -22.34
CA PHE A 71 -15.14 3.37 -21.45
C PHE A 71 -16.11 3.31 -20.26
N TYR A 72 -17.03 2.34 -20.22
CA TYR A 72 -18.05 2.25 -19.18
C TYR A 72 -18.10 0.86 -18.56
N ALA A 73 -18.06 0.84 -17.22
CA ALA A 73 -18.28 -0.37 -16.45
C ALA A 73 -19.65 -1.00 -16.75
N PRO A 74 -19.71 -2.33 -16.94
CA PRO A 74 -20.98 -3.02 -16.99
C PRO A 74 -21.73 -2.81 -15.67
N GLU A 75 -23.06 -2.98 -15.73
CA GLU A 75 -23.91 -2.98 -14.54
C GLU A 75 -23.36 -3.96 -13.49
N ARG A 76 -23.49 -3.63 -12.21
CA ARG A 76 -22.89 -4.39 -11.09
C ARG A 76 -23.15 -5.90 -11.17
N GLU A 77 -24.37 -6.28 -11.54
CA GLU A 77 -24.82 -7.68 -11.65
C GLU A 77 -24.14 -8.46 -12.79
N LYS A 78 -23.50 -7.74 -13.72
CA LYS A 78 -22.77 -8.27 -14.88
C LYS A 78 -21.25 -8.14 -14.72
N ARG A 79 -20.76 -7.76 -13.52
CA ARG A 79 -19.32 -7.55 -13.27
C ARG A 79 -18.56 -8.81 -12.85
N ASP A 80 -19.26 -9.91 -12.57
CA ASP A 80 -18.62 -11.18 -12.25
C ASP A 80 -18.32 -11.97 -13.53
N ASN A 81 -17.07 -12.44 -13.67
CA ASN A 81 -16.59 -13.24 -14.81
C ASN A 81 -16.73 -12.54 -16.17
N ILE A 82 -16.28 -11.28 -16.23
CA ILE A 82 -16.22 -10.51 -17.48
C ILE A 82 -15.09 -11.01 -18.38
N LEU A 83 -13.98 -11.44 -17.76
CA LEU A 83 -12.83 -11.98 -18.48
C LEU A 83 -13.24 -13.24 -19.24
N ASP A 84 -12.90 -13.31 -20.54
CA ASP A 84 -13.24 -14.48 -21.34
C ASP A 84 -12.44 -15.71 -20.90
N ALA A 85 -13.01 -16.89 -21.15
CA ALA A 85 -12.47 -18.15 -20.64
C ALA A 85 -11.08 -18.49 -21.20
N ASP A 86 -10.77 -18.08 -22.44
CA ASP A 86 -9.48 -18.34 -23.07
C ASP A 86 -8.39 -17.48 -22.41
N THR A 87 -8.66 -16.18 -22.23
CA THR A 87 -7.78 -15.27 -21.49
C THR A 87 -7.61 -15.71 -20.03
N GLU A 88 -8.68 -16.13 -19.36
CA GLU A 88 -8.60 -16.65 -17.99
C GLU A 88 -7.69 -17.88 -17.89
N ALA A 89 -7.85 -18.85 -18.80
CA ALA A 89 -7.03 -20.06 -18.83
C ALA A 89 -5.55 -19.74 -19.11
N GLU A 90 -5.27 -18.88 -20.09
CA GLU A 90 -3.90 -18.44 -20.40
C GLU A 90 -3.24 -17.80 -19.17
N ARG A 91 -3.94 -16.88 -18.50
CA ARG A 91 -3.41 -16.18 -17.33
C ARG A 91 -3.21 -17.11 -16.13
N ALA A 92 -4.09 -18.10 -15.94
CA ALA A 92 -3.91 -19.12 -14.91
C ALA A 92 -2.61 -19.91 -15.11
N GLU A 93 -2.24 -20.25 -16.36
CA GLU A 93 -0.94 -20.88 -16.66
C GLU A 93 0.25 -19.97 -16.34
N LYS A 94 0.13 -18.66 -16.60
CA LYS A 94 1.17 -17.67 -16.24
C LYS A 94 1.31 -17.52 -14.73
N TYR A 95 0.22 -17.45 -13.98
CA TYR A 95 0.25 -17.42 -12.51
C TYR A 95 0.84 -18.70 -11.93
N GLN A 96 0.53 -19.87 -12.52
CA GLN A 96 1.14 -21.12 -12.12
C GLN A 96 2.65 -21.12 -12.39
N SER A 97 3.08 -20.57 -13.54
CA SER A 97 4.50 -20.43 -13.89
C SER A 97 5.23 -19.49 -12.93
N LEU A 98 4.60 -18.35 -12.59
CA LEU A 98 5.09 -17.42 -11.57
C LEU A 98 5.22 -18.13 -10.21
N TRP A 99 4.20 -18.90 -9.80
CA TRP A 99 4.25 -19.64 -8.54
C TRP A 99 5.41 -20.62 -8.49
N GLN A 100 5.61 -21.43 -9.54
CA GLN A 100 6.73 -22.37 -9.59
C GLN A 100 8.08 -21.63 -9.51
N LEU A 101 8.20 -20.50 -10.23
CA LEU A 101 9.40 -19.68 -10.19
C LEU A 101 9.70 -19.16 -8.77
N LEU A 102 8.69 -18.64 -8.06
CA LEU A 102 8.84 -18.19 -6.68
C LEU A 102 9.20 -19.35 -5.76
N LYS A 103 8.47 -20.47 -5.84
CA LYS A 103 8.65 -21.64 -4.99
C LYS A 103 10.04 -22.28 -5.15
N SER A 104 10.61 -22.27 -6.35
CA SER A 104 11.93 -22.87 -6.61
C SER A 104 13.11 -21.98 -6.23
N ASN A 105 12.92 -20.67 -6.11
CA ASN A 105 14.03 -19.72 -5.94
C ASN A 105 13.94 -18.86 -4.68
N LEU A 106 12.83 -18.93 -3.94
CA LEU A 106 12.64 -18.21 -2.69
C LEU A 106 12.51 -19.15 -1.50
N ARG A 107 13.14 -18.75 -0.40
CA ARG A 107 13.01 -19.29 0.95
C ARG A 107 12.08 -18.38 1.76
N ASP A 108 11.51 -18.89 2.85
CA ASP A 108 10.63 -18.15 3.77
C ASP A 108 9.51 -17.35 3.07
N ILE A 109 8.90 -17.97 2.05
CA ILE A 109 7.81 -17.35 1.30
C ILE A 109 6.60 -17.19 2.22
N GLN A 110 6.05 -15.97 2.25
CA GLN A 110 4.87 -15.61 3.02
C GLN A 110 3.93 -14.83 2.13
N ALA A 111 2.63 -15.03 2.33
CA ALA A 111 1.62 -14.11 1.84
C ALA A 111 1.05 -13.29 2.99
N ILE A 112 0.74 -12.03 2.69
CA ILE A 112 0.18 -11.08 3.63
C ILE A 112 -1.10 -10.54 2.99
N ASN A 113 -2.24 -10.83 3.62
CA ASN A 113 -3.51 -10.19 3.32
C ASN A 113 -3.51 -8.80 3.96
N ILE A 114 -3.74 -7.79 3.13
CA ILE A 114 -3.79 -6.37 3.48
C ILE A 114 -5.24 -5.91 3.33
N SER A 115 -5.83 -5.35 4.39
CA SER A 115 -7.20 -4.85 4.37
C SER A 115 -7.36 -3.54 5.12
N THR A 116 -8.42 -2.79 4.84
CA THR A 116 -8.85 -1.65 5.64
C THR A 116 -9.00 -2.03 7.12
N HIS A 117 -8.81 -1.07 8.03
CA HIS A 117 -8.93 -1.31 9.46
C HIS A 117 -10.34 -1.85 9.82
N HIS A 118 -10.43 -2.92 10.62
CA HIS A 118 -11.73 -3.48 11.00
C HIS A 118 -12.58 -2.59 11.91
N GLN A 119 -11.94 -1.61 12.57
CA GLN A 119 -12.61 -0.64 13.46
C GLN A 119 -12.78 0.73 12.79
N LEU A 120 -13.19 0.76 11.52
CA LEU A 120 -13.69 2.01 10.97
C LEU A 120 -14.88 2.50 11.81
N PRO A 121 -15.02 3.82 12.05
CA PRO A 121 -16.22 4.39 12.65
C PRO A 121 -17.48 3.87 11.95
N GLU A 122 -18.57 3.67 12.70
CA GLU A 122 -19.79 3.04 12.18
C GLU A 122 -20.35 3.76 10.94
N CYS A 123 -20.20 5.08 10.88
CA CYS A 123 -20.59 5.89 9.72
C CYS A 123 -19.83 5.56 8.44
N LEU A 124 -18.61 5.03 8.55
CA LEU A 124 -17.74 4.68 7.42
C LEU A 124 -17.93 3.21 7.04
N ARG A 125 -18.20 2.34 8.02
CA ARG A 125 -18.42 0.89 7.80
C ARG A 125 -19.62 0.56 6.91
N LEU A 126 -20.67 1.38 6.93
CA LEU A 126 -21.87 1.14 6.14
C LEU A 126 -21.71 1.56 4.67
N SER A 127 -20.76 2.46 4.40
CA SER A 127 -20.55 3.09 3.10
C SER A 127 -19.41 2.47 2.30
N HIS A 128 -18.48 1.77 2.97
CA HIS A 128 -17.27 1.22 2.36
C HIS A 128 -17.17 -0.30 2.60
N PRO A 129 -17.27 -1.14 1.55
CA PRO A 129 -17.11 -2.58 1.69
C PRO A 129 -15.68 -2.89 2.13
N TYR A 130 -15.50 -3.99 2.86
CA TYR A 130 -14.17 -4.45 3.25
C TYR A 130 -13.29 -4.68 2.02
N PHE A 131 -12.38 -3.74 1.76
CA PHE A 131 -11.37 -3.87 0.73
C PHE A 131 -10.19 -4.65 1.27
N ASN A 132 -9.75 -5.66 0.50
CA ASN A 132 -8.57 -6.43 0.81
C ASN A 132 -7.86 -6.88 -0.47
N PHE A 133 -6.57 -7.12 -0.35
CA PHE A 133 -5.73 -7.72 -1.38
C PHE A 133 -4.54 -8.42 -0.72
N CYS A 134 -3.91 -9.33 -1.44
CA CYS A 134 -2.75 -10.05 -0.91
C CYS A 134 -1.46 -9.59 -1.57
N VAL A 135 -0.36 -9.63 -0.81
CA VAL A 135 1.01 -9.52 -1.32
C VAL A 135 1.79 -10.78 -1.00
N VAL A 136 2.77 -11.11 -1.83
CA VAL A 136 3.67 -12.26 -1.63
C VAL A 136 5.08 -11.74 -1.42
N ILE A 137 5.79 -12.26 -0.42
CA ILE A 137 7.16 -11.86 -0.09
C ILE A 137 8.01 -13.08 0.25
N GLY A 138 9.25 -13.13 -0.23
CA GLY A 138 10.18 -14.22 0.05
C GLY A 138 11.63 -13.79 -0.04
N GLN A 139 12.51 -14.59 0.55
CA GLN A 139 13.95 -14.36 0.61
C GLN A 139 14.68 -15.17 -0.46
N THR A 140 15.67 -14.58 -1.10
CA THR A 140 16.52 -15.21 -2.12
C THR A 140 17.72 -15.92 -1.50
N ASP A 141 18.51 -16.61 -2.31
CA ASP A 141 19.78 -17.22 -1.89
C ASP A 141 20.89 -16.20 -1.61
N ASP A 142 20.74 -14.96 -2.08
CA ASP A 142 21.63 -13.84 -1.73
C ASP A 142 21.24 -13.17 -0.39
N ASP A 143 20.30 -13.78 0.36
CA ASP A 143 19.70 -13.29 1.61
C ASP A 143 18.91 -11.96 1.49
N GLU A 144 18.61 -11.56 0.26
CA GLU A 144 17.80 -10.39 -0.08
C GLU A 144 16.33 -10.77 -0.31
N TRP A 145 15.43 -9.81 -0.35
CA TRP A 145 13.99 -10.04 -0.35
C TRP A 145 13.33 -9.55 -1.63
N ILE A 146 12.37 -10.31 -2.15
CA ILE A 146 11.48 -9.91 -3.24
C ILE A 146 10.04 -9.87 -2.71
N CYS A 147 9.32 -8.80 -3.00
CA CYS A 147 7.90 -8.64 -2.67
C CYS A 147 7.09 -8.30 -3.94
N LEU A 148 5.97 -8.98 -4.13
CA LEU A 148 5.01 -8.78 -5.22
C LEU A 148 3.68 -8.30 -4.65
N SER A 149 3.09 -7.31 -5.28
CA SER A 149 1.80 -6.71 -4.91
C SER A 149 0.97 -6.42 -6.16
N PRO A 150 -0.35 -6.60 -6.12
CA PRO A 150 -1.22 -6.02 -7.14
C PRO A 150 -1.23 -4.50 -7.02
N THR A 151 -1.46 -3.80 -8.14
CA THR A 151 -1.81 -2.38 -8.12
C THR A 151 -3.18 -2.16 -7.50
N ILE A 152 -3.34 -1.03 -6.82
CA ILE A 152 -4.56 -0.64 -6.12
C ILE A 152 -5.01 0.72 -6.67
N PRO A 153 -6.31 0.92 -6.98
CA PRO A 153 -6.81 2.25 -7.28
C PRO A 153 -6.55 3.21 -6.10
N ASP A 154 -6.06 4.43 -6.34
CA ASP A 154 -5.97 5.47 -5.31
C ASP A 154 -7.00 6.59 -5.61
N GLN A 155 -8.18 6.51 -4.99
CA GLN A 155 -9.24 7.50 -5.17
C GLN A 155 -9.20 8.62 -4.14
N VAL A 156 -8.54 8.42 -2.99
CA VAL A 156 -8.49 9.40 -1.91
C VAL A 156 -7.70 10.66 -2.31
N GLY A 157 -6.92 10.58 -3.40
CA GLY A 157 -6.44 11.75 -4.12
C GLY A 157 -5.69 12.71 -3.21
N PHE A 158 -4.50 12.31 -2.73
CA PHE A 158 -3.74 13.16 -1.81
C PHE A 158 -3.42 14.52 -2.49
N PRO A 159 -3.90 15.65 -1.93
CA PRO A 159 -4.17 16.90 -2.68
C PRO A 159 -2.95 17.67 -3.24
N ASN A 160 -1.74 17.11 -3.22
CA ASN A 160 -0.53 17.66 -3.83
C ASN A 160 0.20 16.65 -4.74
N ALA A 161 -0.46 15.56 -5.11
CA ALA A 161 0.03 14.62 -6.09
C ALA A 161 -0.24 15.17 -7.49
N SER A 162 0.75 15.72 -8.17
CA SER A 162 0.65 15.73 -9.63
C SER A 162 0.43 14.28 -10.07
N SER A 163 -0.61 14.07 -10.88
CA SER A 163 -1.00 12.80 -11.46
C SER A 163 0.02 12.35 -12.53
N ASP A 164 1.31 12.44 -12.23
CA ASP A 164 2.40 11.96 -13.08
C ASP A 164 2.69 10.47 -12.83
N PHE A 165 1.74 9.75 -12.22
CA PHE A 165 1.88 8.33 -11.96
C PHE A 165 1.65 7.55 -13.25
N ILE A 166 2.68 6.79 -13.57
CA ILE A 166 3.01 6.29 -14.89
C ILE A 166 2.04 5.16 -15.24
N SER A 167 1.23 5.38 -16.28
CA SER A 167 0.58 4.32 -17.06
C SER A 167 1.63 3.47 -17.80
N GLY A 168 2.52 2.83 -17.06
CA GLY A 168 3.63 2.04 -17.58
C GLY A 168 3.45 0.57 -17.28
N ASP A 169 4.32 -0.25 -17.87
CA ASP A 169 4.24 -1.70 -17.69
C ASP A 169 4.42 -2.12 -16.23
N ALA A 170 4.02 -3.35 -15.90
CA ALA A 170 4.36 -3.97 -14.62
C ALA A 170 5.87 -3.86 -14.39
N GLN A 171 6.32 -3.44 -13.19
CA GLN A 171 7.74 -3.28 -12.89
C GLN A 171 8.12 -3.87 -11.53
N ILE A 172 9.27 -4.53 -11.48
CA ILE A 172 9.99 -4.89 -10.26
C ILE A 172 11.05 -3.82 -9.98
N LEU A 173 10.84 -3.01 -8.94
CA LEU A 173 11.81 -2.02 -8.49
C LEU A 173 13.02 -2.72 -7.88
N CYS A 174 14.22 -2.48 -8.40
CA CYS A 174 15.40 -3.24 -8.04
C CYS A 174 16.66 -2.37 -8.04
N ASP A 175 17.45 -2.40 -6.96
CA ASP A 175 18.75 -1.74 -6.93
C ASP A 175 19.80 -2.62 -7.64
N ARG A 176 20.65 -2.00 -8.47
CA ARG A 176 21.74 -2.70 -9.17
C ARG A 176 22.83 -3.20 -8.21
N SER A 177 22.85 -2.73 -6.96
CA SER A 177 23.76 -3.21 -5.93
C SER A 177 23.40 -4.59 -5.37
N LEU A 178 22.22 -5.12 -5.71
CA LEU A 178 21.75 -6.41 -5.20
C LEU A 178 22.54 -7.59 -5.77
N GLY A 179 22.41 -8.73 -5.11
CA GLY A 179 23.03 -9.98 -5.48
C GLY A 179 22.65 -10.47 -6.88
N LYS A 180 23.53 -11.24 -7.51
CA LYS A 180 23.34 -11.69 -8.90
C LYS A 180 22.14 -12.63 -9.05
N ASN A 181 21.87 -13.47 -8.05
CA ASN A 181 20.75 -14.39 -8.07
C ASN A 181 19.44 -13.62 -7.89
N THR A 182 19.41 -12.63 -6.98
CA THR A 182 18.27 -11.72 -6.83
C THR A 182 17.96 -10.97 -8.10
N LEU A 183 18.97 -10.37 -8.75
CA LEU A 183 18.81 -9.64 -10.00
C LEU A 183 18.31 -10.54 -11.13
N ALA A 184 18.86 -11.76 -11.24
CA ALA A 184 18.44 -12.73 -12.23
C ALA A 184 16.98 -13.20 -12.01
N LEU A 185 16.60 -13.46 -10.76
CA LEU A 185 15.24 -13.84 -10.42
C LEU A 185 14.24 -12.70 -10.66
N ALA A 186 14.57 -11.48 -10.24
CA ALA A 186 13.74 -10.30 -10.50
C ALA A 186 13.48 -10.10 -11.99
N SER A 187 14.50 -10.33 -12.85
CA SER A 187 14.36 -10.27 -14.31
C SER A 187 13.46 -11.38 -14.87
N GLN A 188 13.55 -12.60 -14.35
CA GLN A 188 12.67 -13.70 -14.74
C GLN A 188 11.22 -13.44 -14.34
N ILE A 189 11.00 -12.97 -13.11
CA ILE A 189 9.67 -12.56 -12.64
C ILE A 189 9.11 -11.46 -13.54
N GLN A 190 9.91 -10.43 -13.81
CA GLN A 190 9.54 -9.33 -14.69
C GLN A 190 9.10 -9.80 -16.09
N THR A 191 9.73 -10.83 -16.62
CA THR A 191 9.37 -11.42 -17.92
C THR A 191 7.98 -12.06 -17.85
N VAL A 192 7.70 -12.85 -16.81
CA VAL A 192 6.36 -13.45 -16.60
C VAL A 192 5.30 -12.37 -16.40
N LEU A 193 5.62 -11.31 -15.64
CA LEU A 193 4.69 -10.20 -15.41
C LEU A 193 4.42 -9.36 -16.66
N ALA A 194 5.39 -9.25 -17.58
CA ALA A 194 5.19 -8.57 -18.85
C ALA A 194 4.25 -9.34 -19.80
N GLU A 195 4.21 -10.67 -19.68
CA GLU A 195 3.24 -11.51 -20.40
C GLU A 195 1.84 -11.41 -19.79
N LEU A 196 1.74 -11.12 -18.48
CA LEU A 196 0.49 -10.75 -17.81
C LEU A 196 0.13 -9.30 -18.13
N THR A 197 -0.36 -9.05 -19.34
CA THR A 197 -0.85 -7.73 -19.77
C THR A 197 -1.82 -7.12 -18.75
N PRO A 198 -1.83 -5.80 -18.53
CA PRO A 198 -2.73 -5.17 -17.57
C PRO A 198 -4.21 -5.43 -17.89
N ILE A 199 -5.02 -5.68 -16.86
CA ILE A 199 -6.47 -5.87 -16.97
C ILE A 199 -7.16 -4.60 -16.45
N GLY A 200 -8.09 -4.04 -17.22
CA GLY A 200 -8.94 -2.95 -16.76
C GLY A 200 -9.94 -3.48 -15.73
N ILE A 201 -9.75 -3.18 -14.45
CA ILE A 201 -10.72 -3.50 -13.40
C ILE A 201 -11.61 -2.33 -13.11
N TYR A 202 -12.89 -2.62 -12.86
CA TYR A 202 -13.86 -1.59 -12.55
C TYR A 202 -13.85 -1.23 -11.09
N GLY A 203 -13.94 0.07 -10.84
CA GLY A 203 -14.03 0.51 -9.49
C GLY A 203 -15.38 0.20 -8.82
N TYR A 204 -15.36 -0.05 -7.53
CA TYR A 204 -16.48 0.00 -6.61
C TYR A 204 -16.90 1.46 -6.49
N TYR A 205 -18.12 1.77 -6.93
CA TYR A 205 -18.73 3.03 -6.53
C TYR A 205 -20.26 3.00 -6.62
N HIS A 206 -20.88 3.58 -5.60
CA HIS A 206 -22.33 3.78 -5.46
C HIS A 206 -22.87 4.99 -6.27
N GLY A 207 -21.99 5.88 -6.77
CA GLY A 207 -22.34 7.15 -7.42
C GLY A 207 -22.17 7.25 -8.95
N GLY A 208 -21.88 6.15 -9.67
CA GLY A 208 -22.09 6.08 -11.12
C GLY A 208 -20.96 6.49 -12.09
N TYR A 209 -19.74 6.77 -11.63
CA TYR A 209 -18.67 7.30 -12.50
C TYR A 209 -17.77 6.26 -13.19
N ASN A 210 -18.00 4.95 -12.99
CA ASN A 210 -17.45 3.87 -13.82
C ASN A 210 -15.93 3.93 -14.11
N TYR A 211 -15.12 4.45 -13.19
CA TYR A 211 -13.67 4.50 -13.38
C TYR A 211 -13.09 3.09 -13.51
N THR A 212 -12.22 2.92 -14.50
CA THR A 212 -11.39 1.74 -14.70
C THR A 212 -9.98 2.02 -14.20
N TYR A 213 -9.32 0.97 -13.74
CA TYR A 213 -7.92 1.01 -13.31
C TYR A 213 -7.17 -0.14 -13.96
N GLU A 214 -5.92 0.09 -14.35
CA GLU A 214 -5.05 -0.99 -14.84
C GLU A 214 -4.57 -1.83 -13.65
N TYR A 215 -5.21 -2.99 -13.49
CA TYR A 215 -4.76 -4.04 -12.58
C TYR A 215 -3.57 -4.77 -13.19
N LYS A 216 -2.49 -4.82 -12.43
CA LYS A 216 -1.27 -5.55 -12.76
C LYS A 216 -0.54 -5.93 -11.47
N ILE A 217 0.27 -6.98 -11.55
CA ILE A 217 1.18 -7.32 -10.46
C ILE A 217 2.47 -6.53 -10.66
N VAL A 218 2.95 -5.90 -9.60
CA VAL A 218 4.22 -5.17 -9.53
C VAL A 218 5.03 -5.71 -8.37
N GLY A 219 6.24 -5.21 -8.18
CA GLY A 219 7.02 -5.64 -7.04
C GLY A 219 8.27 -4.83 -6.79
N ALA A 220 9.05 -5.30 -5.83
CA ALA A 220 10.35 -4.74 -5.51
C ALA A 220 11.28 -5.81 -4.92
N ALA A 221 12.57 -5.60 -5.12
CA ALA A 221 13.65 -6.37 -4.50
C ALA A 221 14.53 -5.46 -3.65
N SER A 222 14.93 -5.92 -2.46
CA SER A 222 15.78 -5.14 -1.55
C SER A 222 16.51 -6.01 -0.53
N ALA A 223 17.60 -5.51 0.03
CA ALA A 223 18.38 -6.20 1.06
C ALA A 223 17.61 -6.54 2.34
N THR A 224 16.45 -5.91 2.61
CA THR A 224 15.64 -6.20 3.80
C THR A 224 14.18 -6.41 3.45
N LYS A 225 13.53 -7.33 4.18
CA LYS A 225 12.09 -7.62 4.07
C LYS A 225 11.23 -6.36 4.14
N ALA A 226 11.46 -5.52 5.14
CA ALA A 226 10.69 -4.30 5.36
C ALA A 226 10.82 -3.31 4.19
N LYS A 227 12.02 -3.21 3.59
CA LYS A 227 12.24 -2.30 2.47
C LYS A 227 11.67 -2.83 1.15
N ALA A 228 11.78 -4.14 0.88
CA ALA A 228 11.13 -4.77 -0.27
C ALA A 228 9.60 -4.60 -0.19
N PHE A 229 9.02 -4.81 0.99
CA PHE A 229 7.59 -4.58 1.23
C PHE A 229 7.19 -3.10 1.00
N GLU A 230 7.90 -2.14 1.63
CA GLU A 230 7.65 -0.71 1.43
C GLU A 230 7.71 -0.31 -0.06
N GLN A 231 8.75 -0.74 -0.78
CA GLN A 231 8.92 -0.40 -2.19
C GLN A 231 7.88 -1.08 -3.09
N ALA A 232 7.46 -2.32 -2.79
CA ALA A 232 6.41 -2.98 -3.52
C ALA A 232 5.05 -2.28 -3.34
N LEU A 233 4.73 -1.80 -2.13
CA LEU A 233 3.54 -1.00 -1.90
C LEU A 233 3.60 0.38 -2.58
N GLN A 234 4.79 0.98 -2.69
CA GLN A 234 4.98 2.20 -3.48
C GLN A 234 4.77 1.95 -4.98
N ALA A 235 5.30 0.84 -5.51
CA ALA A 235 5.09 0.43 -6.90
C ALA A 235 3.62 0.13 -7.19
N ALA A 236 2.89 -0.39 -6.19
CA ALA A 236 1.47 -0.72 -6.26
C ALA A 236 0.54 0.50 -6.10
N GLU A 237 1.10 1.70 -5.91
CA GLU A 237 0.38 2.96 -5.62
C GLU A 237 -0.42 2.93 -4.31
N MET A 238 -0.21 1.92 -3.48
CA MET A 238 -0.84 1.78 -2.18
C MET A 238 -0.16 2.63 -1.10
N LEU A 239 1.14 2.92 -1.28
CA LEU A 239 1.92 3.69 -0.32
C LEU A 239 2.61 4.86 -0.99
N ARG A 240 2.53 6.03 -0.36
CA ARG A 240 3.43 7.15 -0.63
C ARG A 240 4.17 7.56 0.64
N VAL A 241 5.46 7.79 0.52
CA VAL A 241 6.31 8.28 1.61
C VAL A 241 6.91 9.60 1.18
N THR A 242 6.61 10.67 1.89
CA THR A 242 7.19 11.99 1.65
C THR A 242 7.99 12.43 2.86
N THR A 243 9.11 13.11 2.62
CA THR A 243 9.82 13.81 3.69
C THR A 243 9.18 15.17 3.88
N LEU A 244 8.72 15.45 5.10
CA LEU A 244 8.19 16.76 5.43
C LEU A 244 9.36 17.69 5.70
N ASN A 245 9.70 18.50 4.69
CA ASN A 245 10.52 19.68 4.92
C ASN A 245 9.63 20.76 5.56
N SER A 246 10.22 21.67 6.32
CA SER A 246 9.56 22.71 7.13
C SER A 246 8.66 23.72 6.37
N VAL A 247 8.36 23.49 5.08
CA VAL A 247 7.77 24.44 4.12
C VAL A 247 6.41 23.99 3.54
N ASP A 248 5.83 22.85 3.95
CA ASP A 248 4.42 22.51 3.60
C ASP A 248 3.39 23.31 4.42
N THR A 249 3.75 24.54 4.81
CA THR A 249 3.00 25.47 5.64
C THR A 249 2.00 26.34 4.85
N ILE A 250 1.85 26.13 3.54
CA ILE A 250 1.20 27.09 2.64
C ILE A 250 -0.32 27.26 2.88
N ASN A 251 -0.97 26.39 3.67
CA ASN A 251 -2.40 26.54 4.01
C ASN A 251 -2.74 26.10 5.45
N LEU A 252 -1.91 26.48 6.43
CA LEU A 252 -2.16 26.13 7.82
C LEU A 252 -3.05 27.16 8.52
N THR A 253 -4.09 26.68 9.21
CA THR A 253 -4.75 27.50 10.24
C THR A 253 -3.78 27.71 11.42
N SER A 254 -3.98 28.74 12.24
CA SER A 254 -3.10 29.04 13.39
C SER A 254 -2.97 27.90 14.42
N LYS A 255 -3.92 26.95 14.43
CA LYS A 255 -3.81 25.72 15.23
C LYS A 255 -2.86 24.70 14.61
N ASN A 256 -2.92 24.55 13.28
CA ASN A 256 -2.01 23.65 12.58
C ASN A 256 -0.57 24.17 12.66
N GLU A 257 -0.35 25.48 12.63
CA GLU A 257 0.99 26.08 12.83
C GLU A 257 1.66 25.58 14.12
N LYS A 258 0.97 25.64 15.26
CA LYS A 258 1.51 25.18 16.55
C LYS A 258 1.83 23.68 16.57
N LEU A 259 0.97 22.88 15.94
CA LEU A 259 1.21 21.44 15.82
C LEU A 259 2.46 21.15 14.98
N PHE A 260 2.60 21.80 13.82
CA PHE A 260 3.78 21.62 12.97
C PHE A 260 5.05 22.18 13.59
N GLU A 261 5.00 23.31 14.29
CA GLU A 261 6.12 23.83 15.09
C GLU A 261 6.54 22.83 16.18
N PHE A 262 5.58 22.24 16.88
CA PHE A 262 5.85 21.20 17.87
C PHE A 262 6.54 19.98 17.23
N LEU A 263 5.98 19.43 16.15
CA LEU A 263 6.56 18.27 15.46
C LEU A 263 7.99 18.57 14.99
N ASN A 264 8.19 19.69 14.29
CA ASN A 264 9.51 20.09 13.76
C ASN A 264 10.55 20.38 14.85
N SER A 265 10.12 20.87 16.03
CA SER A 265 11.04 21.18 17.13
C SER A 265 11.38 19.98 18.01
N LYS A 266 10.53 18.95 18.04
CA LYS A 266 10.67 17.79 18.94
C LYS A 266 11.09 16.51 18.25
N LEU A 267 10.81 16.38 16.95
CA LEU A 267 11.02 15.14 16.21
C LEU A 267 12.07 15.31 15.11
N ARG A 268 12.81 14.24 14.85
CA ARG A 268 13.81 14.17 13.78
C ARG A 268 13.29 13.33 12.63
N GLY A 269 13.70 13.69 11.41
CA GLY A 269 13.45 12.89 10.22
C GLY A 269 11.97 12.65 9.93
N ILE A 270 11.14 13.68 10.11
CA ILE A 270 9.68 13.57 9.96
C ILE A 270 9.33 13.13 8.54
N LYS A 271 8.49 12.10 8.45
CA LYS A 271 7.96 11.58 7.20
C LYS A 271 6.43 11.53 7.26
N ALA A 272 5.79 11.74 6.13
CA ALA A 272 4.39 11.40 5.94
C ALA A 272 4.27 10.09 5.17
N TYR A 273 3.54 9.14 5.75
CA TYR A 273 3.15 7.87 5.14
C TYR A 273 1.69 7.94 4.78
N HIS A 274 1.39 7.88 3.49
CA HIS A 274 0.05 7.88 2.94
C HIS A 274 -0.25 6.47 2.44
N LEU A 275 -1.13 5.76 3.15
CA LEU A 275 -1.62 4.45 2.76
C LEU A 275 -2.98 4.62 2.09
N SER A 276 -3.15 4.05 0.90
CA SER A 276 -4.41 4.05 0.16
C SER A 276 -5.00 2.64 0.15
N PHE A 277 -6.23 2.53 0.63
CA PHE A 277 -7.07 1.35 0.52
C PHE A 277 -8.27 1.73 -0.33
N TRP A 278 -7.96 2.16 -1.54
CA TRP A 278 -8.95 2.56 -2.53
C TRP A 278 -9.63 3.90 -2.27
N ASP A 279 -10.75 3.88 -1.56
CA ASP A 279 -11.60 5.03 -1.24
C ASP A 279 -11.41 5.49 0.21
N ILE A 280 -10.60 4.75 0.97
CA ILE A 280 -10.15 5.09 2.32
C ILE A 280 -8.63 5.17 2.35
N GLY A 281 -8.11 6.22 2.96
CA GLY A 281 -6.70 6.50 3.10
C GLY A 281 -6.32 6.73 4.57
N TYR A 282 -5.09 6.38 4.92
CA TYR A 282 -4.52 6.63 6.24
C TYR A 282 -3.25 7.45 6.06
N ILE A 283 -3.16 8.56 6.78
CA ILE A 283 -2.00 9.44 6.75
C ILE A 283 -1.34 9.35 8.11
N TYR A 284 -0.04 9.06 8.15
CA TYR A 284 0.78 9.10 9.36
C TYR A 284 1.90 10.11 9.16
N LYS A 285 1.93 11.20 9.92
CA LYS A 285 3.04 12.18 9.93
C LYS A 285 3.81 12.01 11.21
N ILE A 286 4.94 11.31 11.14
CA ILE A 286 5.65 10.82 12.30
C ILE A 286 7.16 11.05 12.19
N GLY A 287 7.83 11.16 13.31
CA GLY A 287 9.28 11.29 13.40
C GLY A 287 9.83 10.69 14.70
N GLU A 288 11.15 10.60 14.77
CA GLU A 288 11.85 10.01 15.90
C GLU A 288 12.07 11.06 17.00
N ALA A 289 11.68 10.73 18.22
CA ALA A 289 11.94 11.52 19.41
C ALA A 289 13.39 11.34 19.89
N THR A 290 13.86 12.23 20.76
CA THR A 290 15.17 12.13 21.44
C THR A 290 15.34 10.83 22.22
N THR A 291 14.23 10.22 22.65
CA THR A 291 14.18 8.96 23.38
C THR A 291 14.37 7.71 22.51
N GLY A 292 14.32 7.85 21.18
CA GLY A 292 14.33 6.76 20.19
C GLY A 292 12.94 6.25 19.79
N ASP A 293 11.89 6.68 20.50
CA ASP A 293 10.51 6.35 20.18
C ASP A 293 10.00 7.15 18.99
N TRP A 294 8.94 6.66 18.34
CA TRP A 294 8.31 7.36 17.21
C TRP A 294 6.98 7.98 17.64
N LEU A 295 6.82 9.26 17.33
CA LEU A 295 5.65 10.07 17.69
C LEU A 295 5.16 10.84 16.48
N GLY A 296 3.89 11.23 16.49
CA GLY A 296 3.34 12.10 15.47
C GLY A 296 1.83 12.10 15.46
N ILE A 297 1.25 12.33 14.29
CA ILE A 297 -0.21 12.33 14.11
C ILE A 297 -0.61 11.33 13.05
N ASN A 298 -1.82 10.79 13.19
CA ASN A 298 -2.49 10.07 12.12
C ASN A 298 -3.84 10.71 11.78
N ALA A 299 -4.27 10.52 10.54
CA ALA A 299 -5.58 10.93 10.06
C ALA A 299 -6.14 9.86 9.12
N ILE A 300 -7.46 9.75 9.09
CA ILE A 300 -8.18 8.98 8.08
C ILE A 300 -8.68 9.99 7.05
N ALA A 301 -8.44 9.71 5.79
CA ALA A 301 -8.97 10.46 4.67
C ALA A 301 -9.90 9.55 3.88
N GLU A 302 -11.01 10.10 3.42
CA GLU A 302 -11.96 9.38 2.58
C GLU A 302 -12.14 10.14 1.28
N PHE A 303 -12.45 9.41 0.23
CA PHE A 303 -12.88 10.03 -1.01
C PHE A 303 -14.29 10.63 -0.82
N GLU A 304 -14.34 11.92 -0.52
CA GLU A 304 -15.57 12.70 -0.52
C GLU A 304 -15.85 13.26 -1.93
N TYR A 305 -16.91 12.77 -2.57
CA TYR A 305 -17.41 13.36 -3.80
C TYR A 305 -18.09 14.70 -3.49
N ASN A 306 -17.53 15.79 -4.04
CA ASN A 306 -18.16 17.10 -4.00
C ASN A 306 -18.67 17.46 -5.42
N PRO A 307 -19.99 17.34 -5.69
CA PRO A 307 -20.59 17.65 -7.00
C PRO A 307 -20.44 19.11 -7.44
#